data_AF-A0A6H1ZM32-F1
#
_entry.id   AF-A0A6H1ZM32-F1
#
_cell.length_a   1.000
_cell.length_b   1.000
_cell.length_c   1.000
_cell.angle_alpha   90.00
_cell.angle_beta   90.00
_cell.angle_gamma   90.00
#
_symmetry.space_group_name_H-M   'P 1'
#
loop_
_entity.id
_entity.type
_entity.pdbx_description
1 polymer ?
#
loop_
_entity_poly.entity_id
_entity_poly.type
_entity_poly.pdbx_seq_one_letter_code
_entity_poly.pdbx_strand_id
1 'polypeptide(L)'
;MKTFDLSKDYAVVCEYKKTRMAFKHEATIMQNGCEVYKTKCCYQNRTWESYDFQSVLHKAISGYFKGDEAQGFMDKVDGKGAADVKSSLGSVGMVAAFGDILCSTPEEKNSWKMRMLKAGMGEGFQPPDDWDQLPEKEKQRRLDGAIASLRP
;
A
#
# COMPACT_ATOMS: atom_id res chain seq x y z
N MET A 1 -0.25 -10.45 -19.84
CA MET A 1 0.42 -9.35 -19.12
C MET A 1 -0.63 -8.72 -18.22
N LYS A 2 -0.39 -8.64 -16.91
CA LYS A 2 -1.27 -7.95 -15.95
C LYS A 2 -0.45 -6.85 -15.28
N THR A 3 -1.00 -5.66 -15.15
CA THR A 3 -0.35 -4.53 -14.47
C THR A 3 -1.07 -4.25 -13.17
N PHE A 4 -0.31 -4.05 -12.10
CA PHE A 4 -0.80 -3.73 -10.76
C PHE A 4 -0.27 -2.36 -10.36
N ASP A 5 -1.15 -1.37 -10.24
CA ASP A 5 -0.77 -0.03 -9.82
C ASP A 5 -0.63 0.01 -8.28
N LEU A 6 0.61 0.11 -7.81
CA LEU A 6 0.89 0.25 -6.38
C LEU A 6 0.65 1.68 -5.91
N SER A 7 1.09 2.67 -6.72
CA SER A 7 0.92 4.11 -6.49
C SER A 7 1.05 4.90 -7.80
N LYS A 8 0.95 6.23 -7.76
CA LYS A 8 1.16 7.10 -8.95
C LYS A 8 2.54 6.92 -9.56
N ASP A 9 3.54 6.69 -8.71
CA ASP A 9 4.93 6.60 -9.14
C ASP A 9 5.36 5.15 -9.40
N TYR A 10 4.61 4.16 -8.93
CA TYR A 10 5.00 2.75 -8.94
C TYR A 10 3.93 1.83 -9.53
N ALA A 11 4.30 1.06 -10.55
CA ALA A 11 3.47 0.01 -11.11
C ALA A 11 4.25 -1.30 -11.18
N VAL A 12 3.58 -2.43 -10.97
CA VAL A 12 4.18 -3.77 -11.15
C VAL A 12 3.57 -4.43 -12.36
N VAL A 13 4.41 -4.70 -13.35
CA VAL A 13 4.04 -5.40 -14.58
C VAL A 13 4.36 -6.89 -14.41
N CYS A 14 3.32 -7.71 -14.40
CA CYS A 14 3.40 -9.15 -14.25
C CYS A 14 3.16 -9.86 -15.59
N GLU A 15 4.05 -10.81 -15.90
CA GLU A 15 4.01 -11.61 -17.10
C GLU A 15 4.06 -13.11 -16.77
N TYR A 16 3.18 -13.86 -17.42
CA TYR A 16 3.24 -15.32 -17.46
C TYR A 16 4.06 -15.75 -18.67
N LYS A 17 5.03 -16.65 -18.47
CA LYS A 17 5.80 -17.27 -19.56
C LYS A 17 5.80 -18.78 -19.41
N LYS A 18 5.34 -19.48 -20.44
CA LYS A 18 5.43 -20.94 -20.55
C LYS A 18 6.85 -21.34 -20.98
N THR A 19 7.40 -22.36 -20.34
CA THR A 19 8.66 -23.00 -20.74
C THR A 19 8.37 -24.44 -21.17
N ARG A 20 9.37 -25.14 -21.72
CA ARG A 20 9.19 -26.48 -22.29
C ARG A 20 8.58 -27.50 -21.32
N MET A 21 8.93 -27.41 -20.03
CA MET A 21 8.51 -28.37 -18.99
C MET A 21 7.85 -27.71 -17.77
N ALA A 22 7.70 -26.39 -17.77
CA ALA A 22 7.33 -25.61 -16.59
C ALA A 22 6.71 -24.26 -17.00
N PHE A 23 6.31 -23.44 -16.04
CA PHE A 23 5.95 -22.05 -16.30
C PHE A 23 6.64 -21.13 -15.29
N LYS A 24 6.75 -19.85 -15.63
CA LYS A 24 7.29 -18.82 -14.75
C LYS A 24 6.43 -17.59 -14.76
N HIS A 25 6.37 -16.93 -13.62
CA HIS A 25 5.86 -15.58 -13.48
C HIS A 25 7.06 -14.63 -13.37
N GLU A 26 7.02 -13.53 -14.11
CA GLU A 26 7.99 -12.45 -14.03
C GLU A 26 7.26 -11.20 -13.57
N ALA A 27 7.82 -10.47 -12.61
CA ALA A 27 7.30 -9.18 -12.16
C ALA A 27 8.38 -8.12 -12.34
N THR A 28 7.99 -7.00 -12.92
CA THR A 28 8.86 -5.84 -13.15
C THR A 28 8.24 -4.64 -12.48
N ILE A 29 8.96 -4.05 -11.52
CA ILE A 29 8.59 -2.80 -10.86
C ILE A 29 9.03 -1.65 -11.76
N MET A 30 8.05 -0.88 -12.20
CA MET A 30 8.19 0.35 -12.95
C MET A 30 8.09 1.51 -11.97
N GLN A 31 9.05 2.44 -12.01
CA GLN A 31 8.97 3.72 -11.34
C GLN A 31 8.95 4.84 -12.38
N ASN A 32 7.90 5.66 -12.43
CA ASN A 32 7.77 6.76 -13.40
C ASN A 32 8.02 6.33 -14.87
N GLY A 33 7.61 5.11 -15.22
CA GLY A 33 7.82 4.54 -16.56
C GLY A 33 9.20 3.92 -16.80
N CYS A 34 10.12 3.96 -15.83
CA CYS A 34 11.42 3.29 -15.89
C CYS A 34 11.40 1.94 -15.17
N GLU A 35 12.00 0.91 -15.77
CA GLU A 35 12.20 -0.38 -15.11
C GLU A 35 13.26 -0.24 -13.99
N VAL A 36 12.87 -0.47 -12.74
CA VAL A 36 13.81 -0.34 -11.60
C VAL A 36 14.18 -1.70 -11.02
N TYR A 37 13.25 -2.64 -11.01
CA TYR A 37 13.50 -3.94 -10.41
C TYR A 37 12.75 -5.05 -11.15
N LYS A 38 13.42 -6.18 -11.36
CA LYS A 38 12.84 -7.33 -12.04
C LYS A 38 13.09 -8.59 -11.23
N THR A 39 12.04 -9.36 -11.00
CA THR A 39 12.11 -10.65 -10.32
C THR A 39 11.32 -11.70 -11.08
N LYS A 40 11.61 -12.96 -10.73
CA LYS A 40 10.92 -14.12 -11.31
C LYS A 40 10.67 -15.20 -10.27
N CYS A 41 9.58 -15.92 -10.47
CA CYS A 41 9.26 -17.16 -9.79
C CYS A 41 9.04 -18.27 -10.84
N CYS A 42 9.74 -19.39 -10.68
CA CYS A 42 9.65 -20.53 -11.59
C CYS A 42 8.88 -21.65 -10.90
N TYR A 43 7.91 -22.22 -11.60
CA TYR A 43 7.02 -23.24 -11.08
C TYR A 43 7.15 -24.51 -11.91
N GLN A 44 7.65 -25.57 -11.28
CA GLN A 44 7.86 -26.87 -11.94
C GLN A 44 6.59 -27.72 -11.92
N ASN A 45 5.72 -27.55 -10.91
CA ASN A 45 4.44 -28.24 -10.76
C ASN A 45 3.35 -27.25 -10.30
N ARG A 46 2.07 -27.60 -10.48
CA ARG A 46 0.89 -26.75 -10.23
C ARG A 46 1.01 -25.99 -8.90
N THR A 47 0.83 -24.68 -8.93
CA THR A 47 0.80 -23.85 -7.73
C THR A 47 -0.61 -23.49 -7.34
N TRP A 48 -0.91 -23.69 -6.06
CA TRP A 48 -2.00 -23.02 -5.39
C TRP A 48 -1.50 -21.63 -4.98
N GLU A 49 -1.85 -20.63 -5.77
CA GLU A 49 -1.77 -19.23 -5.35
C GLU A 49 -3.19 -18.78 -5.00
N SER A 50 -3.36 -17.94 -3.97
CA SER A 50 -4.67 -17.39 -3.62
C SER A 50 -5.23 -16.51 -4.74
N TYR A 51 -4.33 -15.91 -5.53
CA TYR A 51 -4.64 -15.15 -6.74
C TYR A 51 -3.43 -15.15 -7.70
N ASP A 52 -3.68 -14.88 -8.98
CA ASP A 52 -2.62 -14.86 -9.99
C ASP A 52 -1.48 -13.91 -9.64
N PHE A 53 -0.24 -14.39 -9.72
CA PHE A 53 0.99 -13.62 -9.53
C PHE A 53 1.33 -13.25 -8.08
N GLN A 54 0.61 -13.77 -7.08
CA GLN A 54 0.87 -13.50 -5.66
C GLN A 54 2.35 -13.68 -5.28
N SER A 55 2.92 -14.85 -5.55
CA SER A 55 4.28 -15.15 -5.07
C SER A 55 5.33 -14.26 -5.73
N VAL A 56 5.13 -13.91 -7.01
CA VAL A 56 6.05 -13.04 -7.73
C VAL A 56 5.89 -11.57 -7.30
N LEU A 57 4.67 -11.14 -6.94
CA LEU A 57 4.38 -9.80 -6.41
C LEU A 57 5.02 -9.63 -5.03
N HIS A 58 4.81 -10.57 -4.10
CA HIS A 58 5.43 -10.56 -2.78
C HIS A 58 6.96 -10.52 -2.89
N LYS A 59 7.53 -11.33 -3.79
CA LYS A 59 8.97 -11.35 -4.06
C LYS A 59 9.49 -10.06 -4.72
N ALA A 60 8.66 -9.40 -5.53
CA ALA A 60 9.03 -8.12 -6.15
C ALA A 60 9.07 -7.03 -5.08
N ILE A 61 8.01 -6.96 -4.27
CA ILE A 61 7.84 -5.94 -3.24
C ILE A 61 8.90 -6.09 -2.15
N SER A 62 9.08 -7.29 -1.60
CA SER A 62 10.13 -7.55 -0.59
C SER A 62 11.55 -7.35 -1.09
N GLY A 63 11.79 -7.55 -2.39
CA GLY A 63 13.13 -7.40 -2.98
C GLY A 63 13.52 -5.95 -3.23
N TYR A 64 12.55 -5.09 -3.51
CA TYR A 64 12.79 -3.69 -3.86
C TYR A 64 12.53 -2.73 -2.71
N PHE A 65 11.37 -2.85 -2.04
CA PHE A 65 11.04 -2.05 -0.87
C PHE A 65 11.68 -2.68 0.36
N LYS A 66 12.28 -1.86 1.22
CA LYS A 66 12.90 -2.32 2.48
C LYS A 66 12.09 -1.80 3.66
N GLY A 67 11.97 -2.63 4.70
CA GLY A 67 11.27 -2.28 5.93
C GLY A 67 9.75 -2.23 5.77
N ASP A 68 9.13 -1.33 6.52
CA ASP A 68 7.68 -1.28 6.72
C ASP A 68 6.89 -0.89 5.45
N GLU A 69 7.56 -0.28 4.47
CA GLU A 69 6.97 0.06 3.17
C GLU A 69 6.59 -1.19 2.36
N ALA A 70 7.42 -2.24 2.44
CA ALA A 70 7.15 -3.51 1.75
C ALA A 70 5.87 -4.15 2.30
N GLN A 71 5.66 -4.06 3.61
CA GLN A 71 4.51 -4.66 4.27
C GLN A 71 3.20 -3.94 3.90
N GLY A 72 3.22 -2.59 3.85
CA GLY A 72 2.06 -1.80 3.42
C GLY A 72 1.65 -2.07 1.97
N PHE A 73 2.62 -2.26 1.07
CA PHE A 73 2.31 -2.66 -0.32
C PHE A 73 1.83 -4.10 -0.43
N MET A 74 2.37 -5.03 0.37
CA MET A 74 1.87 -6.42 0.40
C MET A 74 0.42 -6.47 0.90
N ASP A 75 0.09 -5.75 1.97
CA ASP A 75 -1.26 -5.74 2.54
C ASP A 75 -2.28 -5.10 1.58
N LYS A 76 -1.87 -4.10 0.80
CA LYS A 76 -2.69 -3.52 -0.30
C LYS A 76 -2.97 -4.54 -1.40
N VAL A 77 -1.95 -5.28 -1.83
CA VAL A 77 -2.06 -6.26 -2.91
C VAL A 77 -2.85 -7.50 -2.45
N ASP A 78 -2.72 -7.90 -1.19
CA ASP A 78 -3.49 -8.99 -0.59
C ASP A 78 -4.93 -8.58 -0.21
N GLY A 79 -5.27 -7.28 -0.27
CA GLY A 79 -6.60 -6.78 0.06
C GLY A 79 -6.97 -6.89 1.55
N LYS A 80 -5.98 -6.93 2.45
CA LYS A 80 -6.23 -7.02 3.90
C LYS A 80 -6.80 -5.70 4.42
N GLY A 81 -7.83 -5.79 5.26
CA GLY A 81 -8.51 -4.63 5.82
C GLY A 81 -7.62 -3.81 6.76
N ALA A 82 -8.01 -2.55 7.00
CA ALA A 82 -7.25 -1.57 7.77
C ALA A 82 -6.85 -1.99 9.21
N ALA A 83 -7.50 -3.01 9.77
CA ALA A 83 -7.16 -3.56 11.08
C ALA A 83 -5.82 -4.33 11.06
N ASP A 84 -5.52 -5.07 10.00
CA ASP A 84 -4.28 -5.84 9.87
C ASP A 84 -3.08 -4.93 9.58
N VAL A 85 -3.29 -3.88 8.77
CA VAL A 85 -2.28 -2.85 8.45
C VAL A 85 -1.78 -2.12 9.72
N LYS A 86 -2.67 -1.93 10.71
CA LYS A 86 -2.32 -1.32 12.01
C LYS A 86 -1.37 -2.20 12.83
N SER A 87 -1.53 -3.52 12.76
CA SER A 87 -0.62 -4.47 13.43
C SER A 87 0.76 -4.50 12.77
N SER A 88 0.81 -4.25 11.46
CA SER A 88 2.03 -4.31 10.65
C SER A 88 2.88 -3.04 10.72
N LEU A 89 2.28 -1.85 10.79
CA LEU A 89 2.99 -0.55 10.69
C LEU A 89 3.28 0.13 12.05
N GLY A 90 2.98 -0.53 13.17
CA GLY A 90 3.43 -0.21 14.53
C GLY A 90 2.94 1.11 15.17
N SER A 91 2.63 2.15 14.40
CA SER A 91 2.17 3.44 14.90
C SER A 91 1.03 4.02 14.08
N VAL A 92 0.04 4.58 14.79
CA VAL A 92 -1.16 5.20 14.22
C VAL A 92 -0.79 6.34 13.25
N GLY A 93 0.25 7.11 13.59
CA GLY A 93 0.78 8.16 12.73
C GLY A 93 1.34 7.62 11.41
N MET A 94 2.06 6.50 11.42
CA MET A 94 2.65 5.91 10.22
C MET A 94 1.57 5.27 9.31
N VAL A 95 0.56 4.63 9.88
CA VAL A 95 -0.60 4.08 9.15
C VAL A 95 -1.43 5.20 8.50
N ALA A 96 -1.61 6.32 9.21
CA ALA A 96 -2.33 7.48 8.69
C ALA A 96 -1.53 8.18 7.57
N ALA A 97 -0.20 8.31 7.70
CA ALA A 97 0.67 8.84 6.65
C ALA A 97 0.67 7.97 5.38
N PHE A 98 0.49 6.66 5.53
CA PHE A 98 0.35 5.74 4.40
C PHE A 98 -0.87 6.02 3.52
N GLY A 99 -1.87 6.74 4.03
CA GLY A 99 -3.00 7.24 3.24
C GLY A 99 -2.58 8.10 2.05
N ASP A 100 -1.45 8.81 2.16
CA ASP A 100 -0.93 9.61 1.05
C ASP A 100 -0.42 8.78 -0.12
N ILE A 101 -0.02 7.53 0.15
CA ILE A 101 0.44 6.55 -0.83
C ILE A 101 -0.74 5.74 -1.39
N LEU A 102 -1.75 5.47 -0.54
CA LEU A 102 -2.88 4.59 -0.85
C LEU A 102 -4.05 5.29 -1.56
N CYS A 103 -4.35 6.54 -1.20
CA CYS A 103 -5.52 7.26 -1.67
C CYS A 103 -5.19 8.27 -2.77
N SER A 104 -6.11 8.43 -3.74
CA SER A 104 -5.84 9.20 -4.95
C SER A 104 -6.36 10.63 -4.88
N THR A 105 -7.51 10.84 -4.24
CA THR A 105 -8.11 12.16 -4.06
C THR A 105 -7.80 12.76 -2.69
N PRO A 106 -7.77 14.10 -2.56
CA PRO A 106 -7.59 14.76 -1.26
C PRO A 106 -8.68 14.35 -0.25
N GLU A 107 -9.92 14.17 -0.70
CA GLU A 107 -11.06 13.67 0.09
C GLU A 107 -10.81 12.25 0.64
N GLU A 108 -10.33 11.34 -0.20
CA GLU A 108 -10.00 9.97 0.20
C GLU A 108 -8.82 9.94 1.18
N LYS A 109 -7.80 10.77 0.95
CA LYS A 109 -6.65 10.90 1.86
C LYS A 109 -7.09 11.39 3.24
N ASN A 110 -7.92 12.42 3.27
CA ASN A 110 -8.43 13.01 4.51
C ASN A 110 -9.35 12.05 5.26
N SER A 111 -10.23 11.34 4.54
CA SER A 111 -11.12 10.33 5.15
C SER A 111 -10.34 9.10 5.63
N TRP A 112 -9.30 8.66 4.91
CA TRP A 112 -8.39 7.60 5.37
C TRP A 112 -7.66 8.01 6.64
N LYS A 113 -6.99 9.17 6.63
CA LYS A 113 -6.27 9.71 7.78
C LYS A 113 -7.18 9.83 9.00
N MET A 114 -8.39 10.35 8.84
CA MET A 114 -9.38 10.43 9.91
C MET A 114 -9.78 9.04 10.44
N ARG A 115 -10.05 8.07 9.55
CA ARG A 115 -10.37 6.70 9.95
C ARG A 115 -9.22 6.06 10.72
N MET A 116 -7.99 6.29 10.32
CA MET A 116 -6.80 5.72 10.96
C MET A 116 -6.52 6.37 12.31
N LEU A 117 -6.64 7.69 12.43
CA LEU A 117 -6.51 8.41 13.69
C LEU A 117 -7.61 7.99 14.68
N LYS A 118 -8.87 7.88 14.22
CA LYS A 118 -10.00 7.42 15.04
C LYS A 118 -9.84 5.95 15.47
N ALA A 119 -9.42 5.07 14.57
CA ALA A 119 -9.14 3.67 14.90
C ALA A 119 -7.92 3.50 15.82
N GLY A 120 -7.01 4.48 15.82
CA GLY A 120 -5.80 4.47 16.61
C GLY A 120 -5.94 5.06 18.02
N MET A 121 -6.69 6.16 18.14
CA MET A 121 -6.85 6.93 19.39
C MET A 121 -8.18 6.64 20.11
N GLY A 122 -9.06 5.82 19.53
CA GLY A 122 -10.36 5.49 20.12
C GLY A 122 -11.25 6.73 20.27
N GLU A 123 -11.90 6.89 21.43
CA GLU A 123 -12.72 8.07 21.74
C GLU A 123 -11.90 9.37 21.95
N GLY A 124 -10.57 9.30 21.99
CA GLY A 124 -9.70 10.46 22.19
C GLY A 124 -9.53 11.37 20.97
N PHE A 125 -9.97 10.95 19.79
CA PHE A 125 -9.92 11.76 18.56
C PHE A 125 -11.34 12.13 18.12
N GLN A 126 -11.80 13.30 18.54
CA GLN A 126 -13.03 13.91 18.06
C GLN A 126 -12.68 15.06 17.10
N PRO A 127 -13.06 14.99 15.82
CA PRO A 127 -12.95 16.13 14.94
C PRO A 127 -13.84 17.28 15.48
N PRO A 128 -13.41 18.55 15.38
CA PRO A 128 -14.23 19.70 15.77
C PRO A 128 -15.58 19.70 15.05
N ASP A 129 -16.62 20.26 15.67
CA ASP A 129 -17.99 20.30 15.11
C ASP A 129 -18.06 20.97 13.72
N ASP A 130 -17.15 21.91 13.43
CA ASP A 130 -17.04 22.58 12.12
C ASP A 130 -16.20 21.81 11.08
N TRP A 131 -15.84 20.55 11.36
CA TRP A 131 -14.93 19.80 10.50
C TRP A 131 -15.42 19.73 9.06
N ASP A 132 -16.70 19.45 8.83
CA ASP A 132 -17.23 19.30 7.48
C ASP A 132 -17.20 20.60 6.67
N GLN A 133 -17.24 21.76 7.33
CA GLN A 133 -17.18 23.08 6.70
C GLN A 133 -15.77 23.53 6.33
N LEU A 134 -14.73 22.85 6.81
CA LEU A 134 -13.35 23.24 6.52
C LEU A 134 -12.96 22.91 5.06
N PRO A 135 -12.20 23.79 4.40
CA PRO A 135 -11.61 23.50 3.11
C PRO A 135 -10.62 22.33 3.23
N GLU A 136 -10.57 21.50 2.19
CA GLU A 136 -9.79 20.26 2.15
C GLU A 136 -8.30 20.43 2.50
N LYS A 137 -7.74 21.58 2.10
CA LYS A 137 -6.35 21.95 2.38
C LYS A 137 -6.08 22.17 3.87
N GLU A 138 -7.04 22.71 4.60
CA GLU A 138 -6.94 22.94 6.05
C GLU A 138 -7.20 21.64 6.82
N LYS A 139 -8.12 20.79 6.35
CA LYS A 139 -8.31 19.42 6.85
C LYS A 139 -7.01 18.63 6.78
N GLN A 140 -6.34 18.68 5.62
CA GLN A 140 -5.07 18.01 5.40
C GLN A 140 -3.97 18.54 6.33
N ARG A 141 -3.81 19.86 6.45
CA ARG A 141 -2.81 20.48 7.35
C ARG A 141 -2.99 20.04 8.81
N ARG A 142 -4.24 19.95 9.28
CA ARG A 142 -4.55 19.54 10.65
C ARG A 142 -4.30 18.05 10.88
N LEU A 143 -4.67 17.20 9.91
CA LEU A 143 -4.39 15.76 9.97
C LEU A 143 -2.88 15.50 9.93
N ASP A 144 -2.15 16.19 9.07
CA ASP A 144 -0.70 16.07 8.96
C ASP A 144 0.01 16.55 10.25
N GLY A 145 -0.49 17.63 10.87
CA GLY A 145 -0.01 18.08 12.18
C GLY A 145 -0.27 17.06 13.30
N ALA A 146 -1.45 16.45 13.33
CA ALA A 146 -1.77 15.39 14.28
C ALA A 146 -0.89 14.15 14.06
N ILE A 147 -0.68 13.75 12.81
CA ILE A 147 0.21 12.64 12.44
C ILE A 147 1.66 12.95 12.86
N ALA A 148 2.14 14.16 12.65
CA ALA A 148 3.48 14.59 13.05
C ALA A 148 3.66 14.54 14.58
N SER A 149 2.64 14.89 15.36
CA SER A 149 2.67 14.79 16.83
C SER A 149 2.67 13.34 17.36
N LEU A 150 2.23 12.39 16.54
CA LEU A 150 2.19 10.96 16.86
C LEU A 150 3.41 10.19 16.36
N ARG A 151 4.28 10.85 15.60
CA ARG A 151 5.55 10.29 15.14
C ARG A 151 6.56 10.45 16.29
N PRO A 152 7.14 9.36 16.81
CA PRO A 152 8.16 9.44 17.86
C PRO A 152 9.44 10.14 17.37
#